data_AF-A0A352WZX9-F1
#
_entry.id   AF-A0A352WZX9-F1
#
_cell.length_a   1.000
_cell.length_b   1.000
_cell.length_c   1.000
_cell.angle_alpha   90.00
_cell.angle_beta   90.00
_cell.angle_gamma   90.00
#
_symmetry.space_group_name_H-M   'P 1'
#
loop_
_entity.id
_entity.type
_entity.pdbx_description
1 polymer ?
#
loop_
_entity_poly.entity_id
_entity_poly.type
_entity_poly.pdbx_seq_one_letter_code
_entity_poly.pdbx_strand_id
1 'polypeptide(L)'
;MSYTCADCGNTVNIDGTVTSVMTSSSLVTFTAKATIGSTEYTDTKTASPFTATFDCDEGVESVNVYYTQDYTSADETGVTTAVARDGDSGYPVVTGDGQINFVVVLKDGYTLDSVTASGAYKNVKTTGVENTYRVTKVSGAVTISVTTTKSETSGYILGDADGDGNVTARDTAWIQRALVGISVPDSFSETAADVDGDGHMTVRDVSYIQRYLVGVSVPYAIGEMVYT
;
A
#
# COMPACT_ATOMS: atom_id res chain seq x y z
N MET A 1 10.90 43.85 20.51
CA MET A 1 12.34 44.20 20.55
C MET A 1 12.49 45.67 20.17
N SER A 2 13.26 46.50 20.89
CA SER A 2 13.35 47.95 20.62
C SER A 2 14.69 48.32 19.96
N TYR A 3 14.64 49.13 18.90
CA TYR A 3 15.82 49.59 18.17
C TYR A 3 15.82 51.10 18.09
N THR A 4 16.94 51.73 18.47
CA THR A 4 17.13 53.17 18.35
C THR A 4 17.99 53.45 17.12
N CYS A 5 17.49 54.27 16.21
CA CYS A 5 18.26 54.73 15.06
C CYS A 5 19.44 55.59 15.54
N ALA A 6 20.66 55.20 15.18
CA ALA A 6 21.88 55.90 15.59
C ALA A 6 21.97 57.32 15.00
N ASP A 7 21.39 57.54 13.81
CA ASP A 7 21.51 58.82 13.10
C ASP A 7 20.46 59.86 13.50
N CYS A 8 19.25 59.43 13.91
CA CYS A 8 18.15 60.34 14.24
C CYS A 8 17.60 60.20 15.66
N GLY A 9 18.14 59.27 16.47
CA GLY A 9 17.75 59.08 17.88
C GLY A 9 16.34 58.50 18.09
N ASN A 10 15.59 58.26 17.01
CA ASN A 10 14.23 57.71 17.10
C ASN A 10 14.29 56.25 17.56
N THR A 11 13.52 55.94 18.60
CA THR A 11 13.37 54.56 19.10
C THR A 11 12.13 53.94 18.49
N VAL A 12 12.32 52.84 17.78
CA VAL A 12 11.30 52.00 17.15
C VAL A 12 11.12 50.75 18.00
N ASN A 13 9.88 50.50 18.44
CA ASN A 13 9.53 49.22 19.04
C ASN A 13 9.04 48.29 17.92
N ILE A 14 9.65 47.12 17.80
CA ILE A 14 9.26 46.07 16.85
C ILE A 14 8.65 44.93 17.66
N ASP A 15 7.33 44.81 17.63
CA ASP A 15 6.63 43.62 18.11
C ASP A 15 6.38 42.71 16.92
N GLY A 16 7.25 41.71 16.78
CA GLY A 16 7.23 40.73 15.71
C GLY A 16 6.34 39.56 16.06
N THR A 17 5.23 39.35 15.34
CA THR A 17 4.50 38.08 15.37
C THR A 17 4.74 37.34 14.07
N VAL A 18 5.22 36.09 14.15
CA VAL A 18 5.23 35.16 13.02
C VAL A 18 3.93 34.38 13.08
N THR A 19 3.01 34.67 12.17
CA THR A 19 1.81 33.85 11.97
C THR A 19 2.02 33.01 10.72
N SER A 20 2.02 31.69 10.87
CA SER A 20 1.90 30.78 9.73
C SER A 20 0.44 30.77 9.29
N VAL A 21 0.20 31.09 8.02
CA VAL A 21 -1.12 30.94 7.40
C VAL A 21 -0.98 29.92 6.29
N MET A 22 -1.59 28.76 6.46
CA MET A 22 -1.57 27.68 5.47
C MET A 22 -2.71 27.95 4.48
N THR A 23 -2.38 28.45 3.30
CA THR A 23 -3.39 28.97 2.35
C THR A 23 -3.78 27.96 1.26
N SER A 24 -2.98 26.92 1.03
CA SER A 24 -3.33 25.82 0.13
C SER A 24 -2.45 24.61 0.40
N SER A 25 -2.87 23.44 -0.08
CA SER A 25 -2.28 22.10 0.12
C SER A 25 -0.80 21.95 -0.26
N SER A 26 -0.12 23.00 -0.73
CA SER A 26 1.22 22.93 -1.31
C SER A 26 2.14 24.12 -1.00
N LEU A 27 1.72 25.10 -0.18
CA LEU A 27 2.55 26.27 0.15
C LEU A 27 2.45 26.64 1.63
N VAL A 28 3.61 26.85 2.26
CA VAL A 28 3.71 27.37 3.64
C VAL A 28 4.01 28.86 3.58
N THR A 29 3.10 29.69 4.09
CA THR A 29 3.29 31.14 4.14
C THR A 29 3.60 31.59 5.56
N PHE A 30 4.69 32.33 5.69
CA PHE A 30 5.12 33.01 6.92
C PHE A 30 4.87 34.50 6.75
N THR A 31 4.04 35.08 7.62
CA THR A 31 3.87 36.53 7.68
C THR A 31 4.51 37.04 8.96
N ALA A 32 5.49 37.93 8.80
CA ALA A 32 6.05 38.73 9.87
C ALA A 32 5.32 40.08 9.89
N LYS A 33 4.76 40.44 11.04
CA LYS A 33 4.19 41.76 11.27
C LYS A 33 5.07 42.56 12.21
N ALA A 34 5.26 43.83 11.92
CA ALA A 34 5.93 44.79 12.80
C ALA A 34 5.12 46.08 12.85
N THR A 35 4.88 46.61 14.04
CA THR A 35 4.16 47.88 14.20
C THR A 35 5.14 48.97 14.65
N ILE A 36 5.23 50.08 13.92
CA ILE A 36 6.07 51.23 14.28
C ILE A 36 5.14 52.41 14.54
N GLY A 37 5.02 52.82 15.81
CA GLY A 37 4.01 53.81 16.22
C GLY A 37 2.60 53.24 16.03
N SER A 38 1.79 53.87 15.17
CA SER A 38 0.44 53.38 14.79
C SER A 38 0.40 52.70 13.42
N THR A 39 1.54 52.52 12.76
CA THR A 39 1.62 51.98 11.40
C THR A 39 2.05 50.52 11.44
N GLU A 40 1.27 49.63 10.82
CA GLU A 40 1.61 48.21 10.64
C GLU A 40 2.39 48.00 9.35
N TYR A 41 3.47 47.23 9.45
CA TYR A 41 4.30 46.77 8.35
C TYR A 41 4.23 45.24 8.32
N THR A 42 4.06 44.69 7.13
CA THR A 42 3.95 43.24 6.93
C THR A 42 4.95 42.79 5.89
N ASP A 43 5.70 41.74 6.21
CA ASP A 43 6.51 40.99 5.24
C ASP A 43 5.98 39.56 5.14
N THR A 44 5.84 39.05 3.93
CA THR A 44 5.26 37.72 3.68
C THR A 44 6.20 36.91 2.81
N LYS A 45 6.58 35.74 3.30
CA LYS A 45 7.43 34.80 2.57
C LYS A 45 6.72 33.47 2.43
N THR A 46 6.80 32.89 1.24
CA THR A 46 6.23 31.58 0.95
C THR A 46 7.36 30.58 0.67
N ALA A 47 7.21 29.37 1.17
CA ALA A 47 8.10 28.25 0.90
C ALA A 47 7.29 27.03 0.46
N SER A 48 7.82 26.29 -0.51
CA SER A 48 7.25 25.02 -0.93
C SER A 48 7.71 23.91 0.01
N PRO A 49 6.80 23.08 0.54
CA PRO A 49 7.15 21.91 1.32
C PRO A 49 7.88 20.90 0.44
N PHE A 50 8.63 20.02 1.09
CA PHE A 50 9.30 18.93 0.41
C PHE A 50 8.28 17.89 -0.07
N THR A 51 8.60 17.21 -1.16
CA THR A 51 7.70 16.22 -1.78
C THR A 51 8.40 14.87 -1.91
N ALA A 52 7.61 13.81 -1.88
CA ALA A 52 8.02 12.50 -2.40
C ALA A 52 7.25 12.16 -3.68
N THR A 53 7.93 11.42 -4.55
CA THR A 53 7.34 10.76 -5.70
C THR A 53 7.28 9.26 -5.42
N PHE A 54 6.16 8.63 -5.78
CA PHE A 54 6.00 7.19 -5.71
C PHE A 54 6.36 6.57 -7.06
N ASP A 55 7.36 5.69 -7.04
CA ASP A 55 7.81 4.88 -8.17
C ASP A 55 7.37 3.45 -7.92
N CYS A 56 6.21 3.09 -8.48
CA CYS A 56 5.53 1.82 -8.21
C CYS A 56 5.53 0.96 -9.47
N ASP A 57 5.72 -0.35 -9.31
CA ASP A 57 5.57 -1.30 -10.40
C ASP A 57 4.10 -1.63 -10.71
N GLU A 58 3.90 -2.57 -11.65
CA GLU A 58 2.57 -2.92 -12.16
C GLU A 58 1.65 -3.61 -11.14
N GLY A 59 2.19 -4.16 -10.06
CA GLY A 59 1.43 -4.88 -9.03
C GLY A 59 0.80 -3.96 -7.98
N VAL A 60 1.16 -2.67 -7.97
CA VAL A 60 0.52 -1.66 -7.13
C VAL A 60 -0.74 -1.15 -7.83
N GLU A 61 -1.87 -1.24 -7.13
CA GLU A 61 -3.15 -0.68 -7.59
C GLU A 61 -3.21 0.82 -7.30
N SER A 62 -2.87 1.22 -6.07
CA SER A 62 -2.86 2.62 -5.67
C SER A 62 -1.98 2.87 -4.45
N VAL A 63 -1.59 4.13 -4.27
CA VAL A 63 -0.98 4.63 -3.03
C VAL A 63 -1.93 5.62 -2.39
N ASN A 64 -2.24 5.38 -1.12
CA ASN A 64 -3.11 6.22 -0.31
C ASN A 64 -2.29 6.94 0.74
N VAL A 65 -2.46 8.25 0.88
CA VAL A 65 -1.68 9.13 1.78
C VAL A 65 -2.53 9.57 2.95
N TYR A 66 -1.87 9.65 4.10
CA TYR A 66 -2.45 10.07 5.37
C TYR A 66 -1.63 11.24 5.92
N TYR A 67 -2.29 12.34 6.22
CA TYR A 67 -1.65 13.55 6.71
C TYR A 67 -1.13 13.37 8.12
N THR A 68 -1.84 12.60 8.93
CA THR A 68 -1.45 12.27 10.31
C THR A 68 -1.07 10.80 10.45
N GLN A 69 -0.77 10.37 11.67
CA GLN A 69 -0.55 8.96 12.02
C GLN A 69 -1.86 8.19 12.29
N ASP A 70 -3.00 8.73 11.89
CA ASP A 70 -4.28 8.01 11.83
C ASP A 70 -4.43 7.35 10.46
N TYR A 71 -4.43 6.01 10.44
CA TYR A 71 -4.50 5.21 9.21
C TYR A 71 -5.91 4.69 8.90
N THR A 72 -6.94 5.20 9.59
CA THR A 72 -8.30 4.70 9.45
C THR A 72 -9.01 5.18 8.18
N SER A 73 -8.67 6.36 7.67
CA SER A 73 -9.26 6.93 6.46
C SER A 73 -8.23 7.79 5.74
N ALA A 74 -8.00 7.49 4.45
CA ALA A 74 -7.01 8.20 3.66
C ALA A 74 -7.45 9.63 3.36
N ASP A 75 -6.51 10.57 3.42
CA ASP A 75 -6.73 11.97 3.03
C ASP A 75 -6.62 12.14 1.51
N GLU A 76 -5.76 11.35 0.87
CA GLU A 76 -5.60 11.32 -0.59
C GLU A 76 -5.46 9.85 -1.05
N THR A 77 -6.03 9.51 -2.20
CA THR A 77 -6.02 8.14 -2.73
C THR A 77 -5.53 8.11 -4.17
N GLY A 78 -4.79 7.06 -4.56
CA GLY A 78 -4.32 6.89 -5.94
C GLY A 78 -3.33 7.97 -6.38
N VAL A 79 -2.51 8.47 -5.46
CA VAL A 79 -1.56 9.56 -5.75
C VAL A 79 -0.22 9.04 -6.22
N THR A 80 0.46 9.82 -7.06
CA THR A 80 1.84 9.55 -7.51
C THR A 80 2.88 10.42 -6.79
N THR A 81 2.43 11.40 -6.01
CA THR A 81 3.29 12.27 -5.19
C THR A 81 2.63 12.58 -3.85
N ALA A 82 3.43 12.93 -2.86
CA ALA A 82 2.95 13.35 -1.55
C ALA A 82 3.79 14.49 -0.99
N VAL A 83 3.18 15.31 -0.14
CA VAL A 83 3.83 16.43 0.56
C VAL A 83 4.27 16.00 1.96
N ALA A 84 5.48 16.40 2.36
CA ALA A 84 5.97 16.21 3.72
C ALA A 84 5.18 17.06 4.72
N ARG A 85 4.63 16.41 5.74
CA ARG A 85 3.72 17.00 6.73
C ARG A 85 4.17 16.72 8.16
N ASP A 86 3.73 17.56 9.08
CA ASP A 86 3.86 17.31 10.51
C ASP A 86 3.00 16.09 10.90
N GLY A 87 3.57 15.21 11.72
CA GLY A 87 2.98 13.90 12.00
C GLY A 87 1.77 13.90 12.92
N ASP A 88 1.57 14.99 13.67
CA ASP A 88 0.50 15.11 14.65
C ASP A 88 -0.62 16.01 14.12
N SER A 89 -0.26 17.14 13.50
CA SER A 89 -1.22 18.10 12.97
C SER A 89 -1.60 17.88 11.50
N GLY A 90 -0.80 17.15 10.74
CA GLY A 90 -1.03 16.89 9.31
C GLY A 90 -0.76 18.08 8.39
N TYR A 91 -0.27 19.19 8.92
CA TYR A 91 0.05 20.37 8.11
C TYR A 91 1.38 20.23 7.37
N PRO A 92 1.48 20.71 6.12
CA PRO A 92 2.75 20.73 5.38
C PRO A 92 3.86 21.47 6.12
N VAL A 93 5.09 20.96 6.03
CA VAL A 93 6.26 21.56 6.69
C VAL A 93 7.46 21.69 5.75
N VAL A 94 8.29 22.70 6.04
CA VAL A 94 9.53 23.02 5.30
C VAL A 94 10.79 22.88 6.16
N THR A 95 10.63 22.42 7.41
CA THR A 95 11.70 22.42 8.43
C THR A 95 12.68 21.26 8.27
N GLY A 96 12.36 20.26 7.46
CA GLY A 96 13.14 19.03 7.33
C GLY A 96 12.75 17.91 8.31
N ASP A 97 11.79 18.18 9.21
CA ASP A 97 11.27 17.20 10.16
C ASP A 97 9.96 16.54 9.67
N GLY A 98 9.50 16.89 8.48
CA GLY A 98 8.26 16.36 7.91
C GLY A 98 8.31 14.86 7.67
N GLN A 99 7.12 14.26 7.62
CA GLN A 99 6.90 12.86 7.32
C GLN A 99 5.88 12.68 6.22
N ILE A 100 5.94 11.52 5.57
CA ILE A 100 4.99 11.07 4.58
C ILE A 100 4.48 9.73 5.05
N ASN A 101 3.19 9.66 5.34
CA ASN A 101 2.54 8.42 5.76
C ASN A 101 1.66 7.93 4.62
N PHE A 102 1.76 6.65 4.29
CA PHE A 102 1.04 6.08 3.16
C PHE A 102 0.79 4.59 3.33
N VAL A 103 -0.22 4.12 2.63
CA VAL A 103 -0.59 2.72 2.48
C VAL A 103 -0.45 2.35 1.01
N VAL A 104 0.21 1.22 0.75
CA VAL A 104 0.27 0.62 -0.58
C VAL A 104 -0.89 -0.35 -0.72
N VAL A 105 -1.74 -0.11 -1.72
CA VAL A 105 -2.82 -1.02 -2.11
C VAL A 105 -2.33 -1.83 -3.30
N LEU A 106 -2.34 -3.15 -3.17
CA LEU A 106 -1.89 -4.08 -4.19
C LEU A 106 -3.05 -4.53 -5.08
N LYS A 107 -2.73 -4.96 -6.30
CA LYS A 107 -3.66 -5.70 -7.16
C LYS A 107 -3.83 -7.12 -6.67
N ASP A 108 -4.97 -7.72 -7.01
CA ASP A 108 -5.20 -9.15 -6.80
C ASP A 108 -4.09 -9.98 -7.46
N GLY A 109 -3.59 -10.98 -6.74
CA GLY A 109 -2.49 -11.82 -7.20
C GLY A 109 -1.10 -11.18 -7.09
N TYR A 110 -0.94 -10.09 -6.34
CA TYR A 110 0.38 -9.52 -6.01
C TYR A 110 0.61 -9.50 -4.51
N THR A 111 1.88 -9.68 -4.13
CA THR A 111 2.36 -9.53 -2.75
C THR A 111 3.41 -8.43 -2.71
N LEU A 112 3.46 -7.69 -1.60
CA LEU A 112 4.46 -6.64 -1.42
C LEU A 112 5.83 -7.29 -1.20
N ASP A 113 6.80 -6.94 -2.05
CA ASP A 113 8.17 -7.43 -1.95
C ASP A 113 9.02 -6.45 -1.13
N SER A 114 9.08 -5.19 -1.55
CA SER A 114 9.85 -4.18 -0.82
C SER A 114 9.30 -2.76 -0.96
N VAL A 115 9.55 -1.96 0.09
CA VAL A 115 9.36 -0.51 0.07
C VAL A 115 10.65 0.14 0.49
N THR A 116 11.24 0.90 -0.42
CA THR A 116 12.51 1.61 -0.20
C THR A 116 12.35 3.09 -0.52
N ALA A 117 13.29 3.91 -0.06
CA ALA A 117 13.32 5.32 -0.39
C ALA A 117 14.74 5.77 -0.74
N SER A 118 14.84 6.80 -1.57
CA SER A 118 16.08 7.48 -1.92
C SER A 118 15.89 8.99 -1.85
N GLY A 119 16.99 9.75 -1.77
CA GLY A 119 16.95 11.21 -1.62
C GLY A 119 17.08 11.67 -0.17
N ALA A 120 16.47 12.80 0.17
CA ALA A 120 16.71 13.51 1.43
C ALA A 120 15.70 13.13 2.53
N TYR A 121 15.93 11.98 3.17
CA TYR A 121 15.15 11.47 4.30
C TYR A 121 16.06 10.82 5.35
N LYS A 122 15.52 10.49 6.54
CA LYS A 122 16.28 9.76 7.57
C LYS A 122 15.90 8.29 7.69
N ASN A 123 14.60 7.97 7.75
CA ASN A 123 14.17 6.58 7.93
C ASN A 123 12.88 6.28 7.17
N VAL A 124 12.75 5.05 6.70
CA VAL A 124 11.49 4.39 6.36
C VAL A 124 11.09 3.49 7.53
N LYS A 125 9.85 3.59 8.01
CA LYS A 125 9.33 2.83 9.16
C LYS A 125 8.02 2.14 8.79
N THR A 126 7.81 0.93 9.30
CA THR A 126 6.50 0.26 9.31
C THR A 126 5.67 0.72 10.51
N THR A 127 4.34 0.67 10.42
CA THR A 127 3.44 1.25 11.45
C THR A 127 2.63 0.19 12.21
N GLY A 128 2.82 -1.09 11.91
CA GLY A 128 2.04 -2.19 12.49
C GLY A 128 0.68 -2.41 11.83
N VAL A 129 0.27 -1.51 10.92
CA VAL A 129 -0.83 -1.72 9.98
C VAL A 129 -0.24 -2.29 8.69
N GLU A 130 -0.97 -3.22 8.06
CA GLU A 130 -0.54 -3.90 6.84
C GLU A 130 -0.22 -2.90 5.71
N ASN A 131 0.87 -3.14 4.98
CA ASN A 131 1.35 -2.32 3.87
C ASN A 131 1.42 -0.81 4.15
N THR A 132 1.56 -0.43 5.42
CA THR A 132 1.54 0.96 5.87
C THR A 132 2.92 1.41 6.30
N TYR A 133 3.37 2.52 5.73
CA TYR A 133 4.72 3.01 5.87
C TYR A 133 4.77 4.49 6.21
N ARG A 134 5.89 4.87 6.83
CA ARG A 134 6.22 6.26 7.11
C ARG A 134 7.65 6.57 6.72
N VAL A 135 7.83 7.53 5.83
CA VAL A 135 9.14 8.17 5.60
C VAL A 135 9.26 9.37 6.53
N THR A 136 10.33 9.43 7.32
CA THR A 136 10.52 10.44 8.38
C THR A 136 11.71 11.35 8.10
N LYS A 137 11.61 12.59 8.59
CA LYS A 137 12.63 13.64 8.45
C LYS A 137 12.96 13.92 6.99
N VAL A 138 11.91 14.16 6.22
CA VAL A 138 12.00 14.55 4.82
C VAL A 138 12.49 15.99 4.77
N SER A 139 13.70 16.17 4.24
CA SER A 139 14.42 17.46 4.18
C SER A 139 14.78 17.89 2.77
N GLY A 140 14.15 17.29 1.77
CA GLY A 140 14.36 17.54 0.34
C GLY A 140 13.49 16.60 -0.49
N ALA A 141 13.72 16.55 -1.79
CA ALA A 141 13.01 15.61 -2.66
C ALA A 141 13.36 14.15 -2.29
N VAL A 142 12.33 13.30 -2.32
CA VAL A 142 12.44 11.86 -2.03
C VAL A 142 11.76 11.07 -3.15
N THR A 143 12.33 9.91 -3.49
CA THR A 143 11.64 8.92 -4.33
C THR A 143 11.39 7.68 -3.49
N ILE A 144 10.14 7.25 -3.39
CA ILE A 144 9.73 6.04 -2.69
C ILE A 144 9.48 4.98 -3.75
N SER A 145 10.28 3.91 -3.73
CA SER A 145 10.18 2.81 -4.67
C SER A 145 9.46 1.63 -4.03
N VAL A 146 8.42 1.14 -4.70
CA VAL A 146 7.58 0.03 -4.24
C VAL A 146 7.68 -1.10 -5.26
N THR A 147 8.16 -2.25 -4.82
CA THR A 147 8.23 -3.47 -5.63
C THR A 147 7.28 -4.52 -5.10
N THR A 148 6.73 -5.30 -6.03
CA THR A 148 5.80 -6.38 -5.78
C THR A 148 6.31 -7.65 -6.43
N THR A 149 5.93 -8.79 -5.85
CA THR A 149 6.08 -10.09 -6.50
C THR A 149 4.69 -10.55 -6.90
N LYS A 150 4.53 -10.90 -8.18
CA LYS A 150 3.31 -11.57 -8.64
C LYS A 150 3.20 -12.89 -7.89
N SER A 151 2.20 -12.98 -7.03
CA SER A 151 1.82 -14.23 -6.41
C SER A 151 1.17 -15.06 -7.49
N GLU A 152 1.84 -16.13 -7.91
CA GLU A 152 1.16 -17.17 -8.66
C GLU A 152 0.07 -17.72 -7.73
N THR A 153 -1.17 -17.24 -7.88
CA THR A 153 -2.33 -17.91 -7.31
C THR A 153 -2.31 -19.30 -7.92
N SER A 154 -1.86 -20.30 -7.16
CA SER A 154 -1.89 -21.69 -7.58
C SER A 154 -3.35 -22.13 -7.59
N GLY A 155 -4.01 -21.89 -8.72
CA GLY A 155 -5.31 -22.49 -9.00
C GLY A 155 -5.11 -23.97 -9.33
N TYR A 156 -6.09 -24.79 -9.00
CA TYR A 156 -6.18 -26.17 -9.47
C TYR A 156 -7.52 -26.37 -10.18
N ILE A 157 -7.61 -27.34 -11.08
CA ILE A 157 -8.89 -27.69 -11.70
C ILE A 157 -9.57 -28.74 -10.82
N LEU A 158 -10.81 -28.47 -10.39
CA LEU A 158 -11.53 -29.42 -9.55
C LEU A 158 -11.77 -30.73 -10.32
N GLY A 159 -11.31 -31.85 -9.79
CA GLY A 159 -11.34 -33.17 -10.41
C GLY A 159 -10.13 -33.54 -11.28
N ASP A 160 -9.17 -32.63 -11.49
CA ASP A 160 -7.88 -32.89 -12.14
C ASP A 160 -6.87 -33.38 -11.08
N ALA A 161 -6.98 -34.66 -10.75
CA ALA A 161 -6.24 -35.26 -9.66
C ALA A 161 -4.77 -35.50 -10.02
N ASP A 162 -4.41 -35.63 -11.30
CA ASP A 162 -3.01 -35.80 -11.72
C ASP A 162 -2.31 -34.53 -12.21
N GLY A 163 -3.03 -33.41 -12.25
CA GLY A 163 -2.49 -32.09 -12.54
C GLY A 163 -2.10 -31.90 -14.00
N ASP A 164 -2.67 -32.69 -14.93
CA ASP A 164 -2.38 -32.59 -16.36
C ASP A 164 -3.18 -31.50 -17.09
N GLY A 165 -4.07 -30.82 -16.36
CA GLY A 165 -4.91 -29.74 -16.84
C GLY A 165 -6.25 -30.21 -17.41
N ASN A 166 -6.56 -31.51 -17.38
CA ASN A 166 -7.79 -32.08 -17.92
C ASN A 166 -8.44 -33.07 -16.95
N VAL A 167 -9.74 -32.93 -16.74
CA VAL A 167 -10.50 -33.95 -16.00
C VAL A 167 -10.82 -35.13 -16.92
N THR A 168 -10.22 -36.27 -16.64
CA THR A 168 -10.34 -37.51 -17.41
C THR A 168 -10.56 -38.74 -16.51
N ALA A 169 -10.75 -39.91 -17.13
CA ALA A 169 -10.82 -41.17 -16.38
C ALA A 169 -9.49 -41.51 -15.68
N ARG A 170 -8.38 -40.91 -16.09
CA ARG A 170 -7.06 -41.14 -15.48
C ARG A 170 -7.02 -40.61 -14.05
N ASP A 171 -7.61 -39.45 -13.80
CA ASP A 171 -7.74 -38.84 -12.46
C ASP A 171 -8.37 -39.82 -11.49
N THR A 172 -9.49 -40.41 -11.90
CA THR A 172 -10.21 -41.40 -11.09
C THR A 172 -9.36 -42.64 -10.78
N ALA A 173 -8.50 -43.05 -11.71
CA ALA A 173 -7.59 -44.17 -11.50
C ALA A 173 -6.49 -43.83 -10.48
N TRP A 174 -5.98 -42.59 -10.49
CA TRP A 174 -5.01 -42.14 -9.51
C TRP A 174 -5.62 -42.01 -8.11
N ILE A 175 -6.83 -41.45 -8.00
CA ILE A 175 -7.56 -41.38 -6.73
C ILE A 175 -7.76 -42.78 -6.15
N GLN A 176 -8.24 -43.73 -6.96
CA GLN A 176 -8.44 -45.11 -6.52
C GLN A 176 -7.16 -45.79 -6.05
N ARG A 177 -6.01 -45.50 -6.70
CA ARG A 177 -4.69 -45.99 -6.28
C ARG A 177 -4.27 -45.39 -4.93
N ALA A 178 -4.43 -44.08 -4.76
CA ALA A 178 -4.13 -43.39 -3.52
C ALA A 178 -4.94 -43.97 -2.34
N LEU A 179 -6.24 -44.20 -2.55
CA LEU A 179 -7.15 -44.76 -1.54
C LEU A 179 -6.74 -46.16 -1.03
N VAL A 180 -6.03 -46.94 -1.84
CA VAL A 180 -5.54 -48.27 -1.46
C VAL A 180 -4.04 -48.29 -1.12
N GLY A 181 -3.41 -47.12 -0.97
CA GLY A 181 -2.01 -46.99 -0.57
C GLY A 181 -1.00 -47.37 -1.67
N ILE A 182 -1.41 -47.34 -2.94
CA ILE A 182 -0.52 -47.51 -4.08
C ILE A 182 0.07 -46.14 -4.46
N SER A 183 1.36 -46.11 -4.83
CA SER A 183 2.03 -44.88 -5.23
C SER A 183 1.34 -44.16 -6.41
N VAL A 184 1.31 -42.84 -6.28
CA VAL A 184 0.78 -41.84 -7.23
C VAL A 184 1.92 -40.94 -7.72
N PRO A 185 1.78 -40.23 -8.85
CA PRO A 185 2.79 -39.29 -9.34
C PRO A 185 2.95 -38.10 -8.38
N ASP A 186 4.10 -37.42 -8.45
CA ASP A 186 4.36 -36.21 -7.66
C ASP A 186 3.42 -35.04 -8.00
N SER A 187 2.81 -35.07 -9.18
CA SER A 187 1.79 -34.09 -9.61
C SER A 187 0.41 -34.36 -9.02
N PHE A 188 0.23 -35.46 -8.28
CA PHE A 188 -1.06 -35.82 -7.71
C PHE A 188 -1.53 -34.79 -6.68
N SER A 189 -2.76 -34.32 -6.83
CA SER A 189 -3.37 -33.29 -5.98
C SER A 189 -4.58 -33.85 -5.23
N GLU A 190 -4.42 -34.07 -3.92
CA GLU A 190 -5.53 -34.49 -3.04
C GLU A 190 -6.62 -33.41 -2.98
N THR A 191 -6.25 -32.14 -3.02
CA THR A 191 -7.18 -31.01 -3.02
C THR A 191 -8.01 -30.93 -4.29
N ALA A 192 -7.42 -31.27 -5.45
CA ALA A 192 -8.18 -31.37 -6.70
C ALA A 192 -9.06 -32.63 -6.74
N ALA A 193 -8.63 -33.70 -6.08
CA ALA A 193 -9.36 -34.95 -6.00
C ALA A 193 -10.57 -34.92 -5.06
N ASP A 194 -10.54 -34.11 -3.99
CA ASP A 194 -11.67 -33.86 -3.08
C ASP A 194 -12.68 -32.91 -3.73
N VAL A 195 -13.57 -33.48 -4.55
CA VAL A 195 -14.50 -32.69 -5.37
C VAL A 195 -15.75 -32.29 -4.63
N ASP A 196 -16.10 -32.98 -3.54
CA ASP A 196 -17.20 -32.58 -2.67
C ASP A 196 -16.80 -31.61 -1.54
N GLY A 197 -15.50 -31.44 -1.32
CA GLY A 197 -14.92 -30.44 -0.43
C GLY A 197 -15.15 -30.75 1.05
N ASP A 198 -15.38 -32.02 1.39
CA ASP A 198 -15.59 -32.45 2.78
C ASP A 198 -14.28 -32.64 3.56
N GLY A 199 -13.15 -32.39 2.91
CA GLY A 199 -11.79 -32.52 3.46
C GLY A 199 -11.25 -33.94 3.41
N HIS A 200 -11.99 -34.88 2.81
CA HIS A 200 -11.60 -36.29 2.73
C HIS A 200 -11.75 -36.82 1.31
N MET A 201 -10.63 -37.03 0.63
CA MET A 201 -10.63 -37.78 -0.62
C MET A 201 -11.13 -39.22 -0.39
N THR A 202 -12.27 -39.56 -0.98
CA THR A 202 -12.95 -40.85 -0.85
C THR A 202 -13.40 -41.42 -2.20
N VAL A 203 -13.99 -42.63 -2.19
CA VAL A 203 -14.62 -43.21 -3.40
C VAL A 203 -15.85 -42.42 -3.87
N ARG A 204 -16.38 -41.52 -3.04
CA ARG A 204 -17.50 -40.66 -3.41
C ARG A 204 -17.05 -39.62 -4.45
N ASP A 205 -15.86 -39.05 -4.28
CA ASP A 205 -15.27 -38.11 -5.24
C ASP A 205 -15.08 -38.73 -6.62
N VAL A 206 -14.55 -39.96 -6.63
CA VAL A 206 -14.44 -40.78 -7.84
C VAL A 206 -15.78 -40.90 -8.56
N SER A 207 -16.85 -41.14 -7.79
CA SER A 207 -18.19 -41.29 -8.35
C SER A 207 -18.71 -39.98 -8.96
N TYR A 208 -18.39 -38.83 -8.36
CA TYR A 208 -18.75 -37.52 -8.92
C TYR A 208 -17.98 -37.18 -10.19
N ILE A 209 -16.67 -37.43 -10.22
CA ILE A 209 -15.85 -37.25 -11.44
C ILE A 209 -16.35 -38.16 -12.56
N GLN A 210 -16.62 -39.45 -12.29
CA GLN A 210 -17.15 -40.37 -13.30
C GLN A 210 -18.50 -39.92 -13.85
N ARG A 211 -19.39 -39.39 -13.00
CA ARG A 211 -20.68 -38.82 -13.43
C ARG A 211 -20.48 -37.61 -14.33
N TYR A 212 -19.59 -36.70 -13.95
CA TYR A 212 -19.21 -35.55 -14.76
C TYR A 212 -18.70 -35.98 -16.15
N LEU A 213 -17.80 -36.96 -16.21
CA LEU A 213 -17.22 -37.45 -17.48
C LEU A 213 -18.25 -38.03 -18.45
N VAL A 214 -19.38 -38.54 -17.95
CA VAL A 214 -20.48 -39.06 -18.78
C VAL A 214 -21.63 -38.06 -18.97
N GLY A 215 -21.45 -36.80 -18.56
CA GLY A 215 -22.44 -35.74 -18.70
C GLY A 215 -23.62 -35.84 -17.73
N VAL A 216 -23.50 -36.63 -16.66
CA VAL A 216 -24.50 -36.68 -15.59
C VAL A 216 -24.29 -35.49 -14.66
N SER A 217 -25.35 -34.72 -14.44
CA SER A 217 -25.30 -33.56 -13.54
C SER A 217 -24.83 -33.95 -12.12
N VAL A 218 -23.92 -33.12 -11.62
CA VAL A 218 -23.35 -33.13 -10.27
C VAL A 218 -23.42 -31.71 -9.70
N PRO A 219 -23.46 -31.54 -8.36
CA PRO A 219 -23.61 -30.23 -7.73
C PRO A 219 -22.28 -29.46 -7.57
N TYR A 220 -21.17 -30.00 -8.07
CA TYR A 220 -19.82 -29.44 -7.90
C TYR A 220 -19.27 -28.95 -9.23
N ALA A 221 -18.45 -27.90 -9.19
CA ALA A 221 -17.84 -27.25 -10.35
C ALA A 221 -16.63 -28.03 -10.91
N ILE A 222 -16.82 -29.34 -11.14
CA ILE A 222 -15.78 -30.21 -11.69
C ILE A 222 -15.39 -29.71 -13.09
N GLY A 223 -14.09 -29.60 -13.36
CA GLY A 223 -13.53 -29.06 -14.59
C GLY A 223 -13.33 -27.53 -14.59
N GLU A 224 -13.72 -26.84 -13.52
CA GLU A 224 -13.49 -25.40 -13.36
C GLU A 224 -12.25 -25.12 -12.50
N MET A 225 -11.61 -23.97 -12.73
CA MET A 225 -10.46 -23.53 -11.96
C MET A 225 -10.90 -23.03 -10.58
N VAL A 226 -10.31 -23.59 -9.53
CA VAL A 226 -10.46 -23.18 -8.13
C VAL A 226 -9.18 -22.50 -7.70
N TYR A 227 -9.29 -21.25 -7.24
CA TYR A 227 -8.16 -20.48 -6.74
C TYR A 227 -7.96 -20.77 -5.25
N THR A 228 -6.71 -21.00 -4.85
CA THR A 228 -6.30 -21.15 -3.44
C THR A 228 -5.71 -19.87 -2.88
#